data_AF-N2BCX3-F1
#
_entry.id   AF-N2BCX3-F1
#
_cell.length_a   1.000
_cell.length_b   1.000
_cell.length_c   1.000
_cell.angle_alpha   90.00
_cell.angle_beta   90.00
_cell.angle_gamma   90.00
#
_symmetry.space_group_name_H-M   'P 1'
#
loop_
_entity.id
_entity.type
_entity.pdbx_description
1 polymer ?
#
loop_
_entity_poly.entity_id
_entity_poly.type
_entity_poly.pdbx_seq_one_letter_code
_entity_poly.pdbx_strand_id
1 'polypeptide(L)'
;MKNVKRNIMVVGILCLIAGLLVIFNASNIGMSIAHKAMNDNGGSMGTQMYYNIIQSNTLSYQLAGTVIAIVGGVCAVVFGAKCVEKY
;
A
#
# COMPACT_ATOMS: atom_id res chain seq x y z
N MET A 1 3.80 29.58 8.69
CA MET A 1 3.42 28.18 9.05
C MET A 1 2.16 27.63 8.33
N LYS A 2 1.26 28.44 7.74
CA LYS A 2 0.09 27.93 6.99
C LYS A 2 0.48 27.00 5.82
N ASN A 3 1.52 27.34 5.05
CA ASN A 3 1.98 26.53 3.92
C ASN A 3 2.49 25.13 4.32
N VAL A 4 3.11 25.02 5.50
CA VAL A 4 3.63 23.74 6.02
C VAL A 4 2.47 22.79 6.35
N LYS A 5 1.41 23.29 7.01
CA LYS A 5 0.23 22.47 7.33
C LYS A 5 -0.48 21.97 6.08
N ARG A 6 -0.61 22.84 5.06
CA ARG A 6 -1.18 22.47 3.76
C ARG A 6 -0.35 21.38 3.07
N ASN A 7 0.98 21.51 3.06
CA ASN A 7 1.85 20.51 2.45
C ASN A 7 1.75 19.16 3.16
N ILE A 8 1.71 19.13 4.50
CA ILE A 8 1.55 17.88 5.27
C ILE A 8 0.20 17.22 4.96
N MET A 9 -0.88 17.99 4.86
CA MET A 9 -2.20 17.46 4.48
C MET A 9 -2.18 16.83 3.08
N VAL A 10 -1.59 17.51 2.10
CA VAL A 10 -1.47 16.99 0.72
C VAL A 10 -0.66 15.69 0.69
N VAL A 11 0.48 15.65 1.39
CA VAL A 11 1.30 14.44 1.48
C VAL A 11 0.53 13.29 2.17
N GLY A 12 -0.21 13.58 3.23
CA GLY A 12 -1.04 12.57 3.91
C GLY A 12 -2.10 11.97 2.98
N ILE A 13 -2.78 12.80 2.18
CA ILE A 13 -3.76 12.33 1.19
C ILE A 13 -3.09 11.48 0.11
N LEU A 14 -1.92 11.91 -0.41
CA LEU A 14 -1.17 11.12 -1.39
C LEU A 14 -0.74 9.77 -0.83
N CYS A 15 -0.28 9.71 0.43
CA CYS A 15 0.03 8.46 1.12
C CYS A 15 -1.20 7.57 1.28
N LEU A 16 -2.36 8.15 1.63
CA LEU A 16 -3.61 7.39 1.71
C LEU A 16 -3.96 6.74 0.38
N ILE A 17 -3.92 7.52 -0.71
CA ILE A 17 -4.20 7.02 -2.06
C ILE A 17 -3.20 5.93 -2.45
N ALA A 18 -1.90 6.16 -2.22
CA ALA A 18 -0.86 5.18 -2.50
C ALA A 18 -1.06 3.88 -1.71
N GLY A 19 -1.40 3.98 -0.41
CA GLY A 19 -1.70 2.82 0.43
C GLY A 19 -2.88 2.02 -0.09
N LEU A 20 -3.98 2.68 -0.47
CA LEU A 20 -5.14 2.03 -1.09
C LEU A 20 -4.77 1.33 -2.41
N LEU A 21 -4.02 2.00 -3.28
CA LEU A 21 -3.57 1.40 -4.53
C LEU A 21 -2.77 0.12 -4.30
N VAL A 22 -1.87 0.11 -3.30
CA VAL A 22 -1.10 -1.09 -2.94
C VAL A 22 -2.01 -2.20 -2.42
N ILE A 23 -2.99 -1.89 -1.54
CA ILE A 23 -3.93 -2.89 -1.00
C ILE A 23 -4.73 -3.55 -2.13
N PHE A 24 -5.32 -2.74 -3.03
CA PHE A 24 -6.16 -3.25 -4.11
C PHE A 24 -5.36 -4.01 -5.18
N ASN A 25 -4.09 -3.64 -5.41
CA ASN A 25 -3.23 -4.30 -6.39
C ASN A 25 -2.37 -5.43 -5.79
N ALA A 26 -2.45 -5.69 -4.48
CA ALA A 26 -1.61 -6.67 -3.81
C ALA A 26 -1.70 -8.08 -4.42
N SER A 27 -2.89 -8.51 -4.83
CA SER A 27 -3.10 -9.81 -5.48
C SER A 27 -2.37 -9.90 -6.83
N ASN A 28 -2.42 -8.83 -7.62
CA ASN A 28 -1.74 -8.77 -8.91
C ASN A 28 -0.22 -8.77 -8.73
N ILE A 29 0.28 -8.07 -7.70
CA ILE A 29 1.70 -8.06 -7.34
C ILE A 29 2.14 -9.46 -6.89
N GLY A 30 1.36 -10.13 -6.03
CA GLY A 30 1.63 -11.49 -5.57
C GLY A 30 1.68 -12.50 -6.72
N MET A 31 0.74 -12.42 -7.67
CA MET A 31 0.75 -13.25 -8.89
C MET A 31 1.97 -12.96 -9.77
N SER A 32 2.33 -11.69 -9.98
CA SER A 32 3.51 -11.32 -10.77
C SER A 32 4.80 -11.88 -10.18
N ILE A 33 4.96 -11.80 -8.84
CA ILE A 33 6.10 -12.37 -8.12
C ILE A 33 6.13 -13.89 -8.25
N ALA A 34 4.99 -14.55 -8.12
CA ALA A 34 4.90 -16.00 -8.26
C ALA A 34 5.23 -16.47 -9.69
N HIS A 35 4.73 -15.78 -10.72
CA HIS A 35 5.09 -16.06 -12.11
C HIS A 35 6.58 -15.87 -12.37
N LYS A 36 7.17 -14.81 -11.82
CA LYS A 36 8.61 -14.58 -11.92
C LYS A 36 9.39 -15.71 -11.24
N ALA A 37 9.01 -16.09 -10.02
CA ALA A 37 9.63 -17.22 -9.32
C ALA A 37 9.49 -18.54 -10.10
N MET A 38 8.35 -18.80 -10.74
CA MET A 38 8.16 -19.97 -11.60
C MET A 38 9.09 -19.94 -12.82
N ASN A 39 9.25 -18.78 -13.46
CA ASN A 39 10.15 -18.61 -14.60
C ASN A 39 11.62 -18.80 -14.19
N ASP A 40 12.00 -18.26 -13.02
CA ASP A 40 13.35 -18.39 -12.46
C ASP A 40 13.68 -19.84 -12.06
N ASN A 41 12.68 -20.68 -11.78
CA ASN A 41 12.82 -22.13 -11.55
C ASN A 41 12.71 -22.96 -12.85
N GLY A 42 12.94 -22.37 -14.02
CA GLY A 42 12.92 -23.08 -15.30
C GLY A 42 11.52 -23.41 -15.82
N GLY A 43 10.51 -22.67 -15.36
CA GLY A 43 9.11 -22.82 -15.80
C GLY A 43 8.33 -23.92 -15.10
N SER A 44 8.94 -24.60 -14.12
CA SER A 44 8.26 -25.62 -13.31
C SER A 44 8.36 -25.26 -11.84
N MET A 45 7.22 -25.27 -11.16
CA MET A 45 7.13 -24.99 -9.74
C MET A 45 5.99 -25.82 -9.16
N GLY A 46 6.20 -26.42 -7.99
CA GLY A 46 5.15 -27.15 -7.30
C GLY A 46 3.97 -26.23 -6.99
N THR A 47 2.75 -26.65 -7.36
CA THR A 47 1.51 -25.85 -7.21
C THR A 47 1.33 -25.30 -5.80
N GLN A 48 1.64 -26.10 -4.78
CA GLN A 48 1.57 -25.68 -3.37
C GLN A 48 2.50 -24.51 -3.06
N MET A 49 3.73 -24.56 -3.59
CA MET A 49 4.71 -23.52 -3.37
C MET A 49 4.33 -22.25 -4.13
N TYR A 50 3.79 -22.39 -5.35
CA TYR A 50 3.28 -21.28 -6.15
C TYR A 50 2.17 -20.51 -5.42
N TYR A 51 1.16 -21.21 -4.88
CA TYR A 51 0.09 -20.58 -4.10
C TYR A 51 0.58 -19.96 -2.81
N ASN A 52 1.54 -20.58 -2.12
CA ASN A 52 2.14 -20.00 -0.91
C ASN A 52 2.86 -18.69 -1.21
N ILE A 53 3.59 -18.59 -2.33
CA ILE A 53 4.23 -17.33 -2.74
C ILE A 53 3.17 -16.26 -3.03
N ILE A 54 2.12 -16.59 -3.78
CA ILE A 54 1.04 -15.63 -4.03
C ILE A 54 0.43 -15.13 -2.72
N GLN A 55 0.03 -16.03 -1.84
CA GLN A 55 -0.71 -15.67 -0.62
C GLN A 55 0.16 -14.87 0.35
N SER A 56 1.39 -15.31 0.60
CA SER A 56 2.31 -14.62 1.52
C SER A 56 2.69 -13.21 1.03
N ASN A 57 2.96 -13.06 -0.27
CA ASN A 57 3.27 -11.75 -0.84
C ASN A 57 2.02 -10.86 -0.87
N THR A 58 0.87 -11.38 -1.31
CA THR A 58 -0.39 -10.62 -1.31
C THR A 58 -0.69 -10.07 0.07
N LEU A 59 -0.62 -10.91 1.12
CA LEU A 59 -0.86 -10.48 2.50
C LEU A 59 0.16 -9.43 2.95
N SER A 60 1.45 -9.61 2.62
CA SER A 60 2.51 -8.66 2.99
C SER A 60 2.29 -7.29 2.36
N TYR A 61 1.94 -7.23 1.07
CA TYR A 61 1.62 -5.97 0.39
C TYR A 61 0.33 -5.34 0.91
N GLN A 62 -0.70 -6.14 1.22
CA GLN A 62 -1.91 -5.63 1.87
C GLN A 62 -1.59 -4.99 3.22
N LEU A 63 -0.82 -5.67 4.09
CA LEU A 63 -0.41 -5.14 5.38
C LEU A 63 0.39 -3.84 5.24
N ALA A 64 1.38 -3.82 4.34
CA ALA A 64 2.16 -2.62 4.07
C ALA A 64 1.28 -1.46 3.58
N GLY A 65 0.39 -1.72 2.63
CA GLY A 65 -0.56 -0.74 2.13
C GLY A 65 -1.52 -0.24 3.20
N THR A 66 -2.00 -1.10 4.09
CA THR A 66 -2.84 -0.74 5.24
C THR A 66 -2.12 0.19 6.20
N VAL A 67 -0.86 -0.10 6.54
CA VAL A 67 -0.06 0.79 7.42
C VAL A 67 0.11 2.16 6.77
N ILE A 68 0.46 2.22 5.48
CA ILE A 68 0.62 3.48 4.74
C ILE A 68 -0.71 4.24 4.68
N ALA A 69 -1.82 3.56 4.43
CA ALA A 69 -3.14 4.17 4.35
C ALA A 69 -3.59 4.76 5.69
N ILE A 70 -3.36 4.04 6.79
CA ILE A 70 -3.69 4.52 8.14
C ILE A 70 -2.84 5.72 8.51
N VAL A 71 -1.51 5.64 8.34
CA VAL A 71 -0.61 6.75 8.66
C VAL A 71 -0.95 7.98 7.80
N GLY A 72 -1.13 7.80 6.50
CA GLY A 72 -1.53 8.87 5.59
C GLY A 72 -2.88 9.49 5.95
N GLY A 73 -3.88 8.66 6.26
CA GLY A 73 -5.21 9.10 6.66
C GLY A 73 -5.23 9.86 7.98
N VAL A 74 -4.53 9.36 9.00
CA VAL A 74 -4.42 10.06 10.30
C VAL A 74 -3.71 11.40 10.12
N CYS A 75 -2.64 11.46 9.33
CA CYS A 75 -1.98 12.73 8.99
C CYS A 75 -2.93 13.68 8.26
N ALA A 76 -3.70 13.22 7.28
CA ALA A 76 -4.65 14.07 6.56
C ALA A 76 -5.74 14.63 7.48
N VAL A 77 -6.31 13.80 8.37
CA VAL A 77 -7.39 14.19 9.29
C VAL A 77 -6.88 15.15 10.36
N VAL A 78 -5.77 14.85 11.05
CA VAL A 78 -5.28 15.68 12.15
C VAL A 78 -4.88 17.07 11.67
N PHE A 79 -4.21 17.16 10.51
CA PHE A 79 -3.79 18.44 9.96
C PHE A 79 -4.91 19.16 9.19
N GLY A 80 -5.84 18.41 8.59
CA GLY A 80 -7.04 18.95 7.92
C GLY A 80 -8.06 19.51 8.90
N ALA A 81 -8.44 18.77 9.95
CA ALA A 81 -9.39 19.21 10.97
C ALA A 81 -8.91 20.48 11.69
N LYS A 82 -7.62 20.53 12.07
CA LYS A 82 -7.00 21.74 12.66
C LYS A 82 -6.81 22.90 11.67
N CYS A 83 -7.00 22.68 10.37
CA CYS A 83 -6.98 23.73 9.36
C CYS A 83 -8.38 24.30 9.10
N VAL A 84 -9.44 23.49 9.24
CA VAL A 84 -10.85 23.91 9.09
C VAL A 84 -11.32 24.73 10.30
N GLU A 85 -10.92 24.37 11.53
CA GLU A 85 -11.32 25.08 12.77
C GLU A 85 -10.76 26.51 12.89
N LYS A 86 -9.93 26.96 11.94
CA LYS A 86 -9.34 28.31 11.90
C LYS A 86 -9.99 29.25 10.87
N TYR A 87 -11.11 28.83 10.27
CA TYR A 87 -12.01 29.66 9.47
C TYR A 87 -13.38 29.73 10.15
#